data_AF-A0A091SMJ8-F1
#
_entry.id   AF-A0A091SMJ8-F1
#
_cell.length_a   1.000
_cell.length_b   1.000
_cell.length_c   1.000
_cell.angle_alpha   90.00
_cell.angle_beta   90.00
_cell.angle_gamma   90.00
#
_symmetry.space_group_name_H-M   'P 1'
#
loop_
_entity.id
_entity.type
_entity.pdbx_description
1 polymer ?
#
loop_
_entity_poly.entity_id
_entity_poly.type
_entity_poly.pdbx_seq_one_letter_code
_entity_poly.pdbx_strand_id
1 'polypeptide(L)'
;LLQLGGDLEDLESALHRSSPRRVLGSGSCSALLKLLPGRRDLLVAHDTWTSYQSMLRIIKKYTLPFRTSAGGNSQIPGSIQVFSSYPGTIFSGDDFYILSSGLVALETTIGNNNPARWKYPDPRGREGGTGWRDAPPRQQGCPQGGAGCRRDAFVLLGARYNNQWMVVDYNAFVPGRESPPPGVLTVLEQIPGLVVAADQTELLYQQGYWASYNLPYFEEIFNASGNMELVKKYGDWFTYDKNPRAQIFRRNQTLVHDLDSMVRLMRSNNYLRDPLSRCTGCDPPQNAENAISARSDLNPANGPYPFTALRQRCHGGTDMKVTSWGMAPTFGLVAVSGPTWDDVPPFRWSTSPCSTLLHMGHPDLWTFPPVKVHWD
;
A
#
# COMPACT_ATOMS: atom_id res chain seq x y z
N LEU A 1 -0.13 12.88 17.54
CA LEU A 1 -0.85 13.04 16.26
C LEU A 1 -0.08 12.49 15.07
N LEU A 2 1.23 12.77 14.91
CA LEU A 2 2.02 12.26 13.77
C LEU A 2 1.91 10.73 13.57
N GLN A 3 1.81 9.97 14.67
CA GLN A 3 1.71 8.51 14.60
C GLN A 3 0.31 7.98 14.25
N LEU A 4 -0.70 8.86 14.24
CA LEU A 4 -2.10 8.48 14.02
C LEU A 4 -2.60 8.95 12.65
N GLY A 5 -1.68 9.29 11.72
CA GLY A 5 -2.04 9.85 10.41
C GLY A 5 -3.08 9.00 9.68
N GLY A 6 -2.79 7.71 9.51
CA GLY A 6 -3.72 6.73 8.95
C GLY A 6 -4.93 6.46 9.85
N ASP A 7 -4.72 6.19 11.15
CA ASP A 7 -5.83 5.93 12.09
C ASP A 7 -6.90 7.04 12.07
N LEU A 8 -6.49 8.30 11.90
CA LEU A 8 -7.39 9.44 11.87
C LEU A 8 -8.38 9.38 10.71
N GLU A 9 -8.07 8.71 9.60
CA GLU A 9 -8.99 8.56 8.47
C GLU A 9 -10.27 7.79 8.87
N ASP A 10 -10.11 6.75 9.67
CA ASP A 10 -11.21 5.92 10.16
C ASP A 10 -11.82 6.50 11.44
N LEU A 11 -10.99 7.04 12.35
CA LEU A 11 -11.46 7.65 13.60
C LEU A 11 -12.33 8.89 13.38
N GLU A 12 -12.01 9.73 12.38
CA GLU A 12 -12.85 10.89 12.07
C GLU A 12 -14.25 10.49 11.61
N SER A 13 -14.35 9.41 10.84
CA SER A 13 -15.63 8.84 10.42
C SER A 13 -16.37 8.21 11.60
N ALA A 14 -15.68 7.44 12.44
CA ALA A 14 -16.29 6.81 13.61
C ALA A 14 -16.77 7.81 14.67
N LEU A 15 -16.06 8.93 14.82
CA LEU A 15 -16.38 10.01 15.76
C LEU A 15 -17.28 11.10 15.13
N HIS A 16 -17.85 10.84 13.95
CA HIS A 16 -18.84 11.72 13.30
C HIS A 16 -18.33 13.15 13.07
N ARG A 17 -17.07 13.31 12.66
CA ARG A 17 -16.52 14.60 12.27
C ARG A 17 -17.32 15.16 11.09
N SER A 18 -17.75 16.42 11.19
CA SER A 18 -18.57 17.08 10.15
C SER A 18 -17.87 17.22 8.79
N SER A 19 -16.53 17.30 8.79
CA SER A 19 -15.66 17.41 7.61
C SER A 19 -14.46 16.47 7.73
N PRO A 20 -14.64 15.17 7.44
CA PRO A 20 -13.56 14.20 7.52
C PRO A 20 -12.50 14.45 6.43
N ARG A 21 -11.24 14.14 6.74
CA ARG A 21 -10.09 14.27 5.84
C ARG A 21 -10.10 13.22 4.73
N ARG A 22 -10.51 11.99 5.05
CA ARG A 22 -10.65 10.91 4.07
C ARG A 22 -11.78 11.26 3.10
N VAL A 23 -11.43 11.39 1.83
CA VAL A 23 -12.41 11.63 0.77
C VAL A 23 -12.90 10.31 0.19
N LEU A 24 -14.16 10.26 -0.25
CA LEU A 24 -14.73 9.06 -0.87
C LEU A 24 -13.89 8.65 -2.09
N GLY A 25 -13.47 7.40 -2.10
CA GLY A 25 -12.64 6.80 -3.14
C GLY A 25 -11.19 7.25 -3.10
N SER A 26 -10.70 7.98 -2.07
CA SER A 26 -9.27 8.28 -2.01
C SER A 26 -8.50 6.96 -2.03
N GLY A 27 -7.68 6.75 -3.06
CA GLY A 27 -6.63 5.75 -2.99
C GLY A 27 -5.58 6.18 -1.97
N SER A 28 -4.90 5.21 -1.39
CA SER A 28 -3.80 5.45 -0.44
C SER A 28 -2.49 4.85 -0.94
N CYS A 29 -2.51 3.83 -1.82
CA CYS A 29 -1.27 3.25 -2.36
C CYS A 29 -1.54 2.33 -3.55
N SER A 30 -0.49 1.99 -4.31
CA SER A 30 -0.45 0.87 -5.25
C SER A 30 0.72 -0.07 -4.88
N ALA A 31 0.55 -1.38 -4.99
CA ALA A 31 1.62 -2.37 -4.77
C ALA A 31 1.65 -3.45 -5.84
N LEU A 32 2.85 -3.96 -6.14
CA LEU A 32 3.07 -5.08 -7.05
C LEU A 32 4.16 -6.01 -6.53
N LEU A 33 3.80 -7.28 -6.37
CA LEU A 33 4.72 -8.38 -6.13
C LEU A 33 4.84 -9.15 -7.45
N LYS A 34 6.04 -9.31 -7.99
CA LYS A 34 6.26 -9.85 -9.33
C LYS A 34 7.30 -10.96 -9.33
N LEU A 35 6.87 -12.15 -9.75
CA LEU A 35 7.80 -13.21 -10.14
C LEU A 35 8.37 -12.90 -11.53
N LEU A 36 9.70 -12.77 -11.61
CA LEU A 36 10.37 -12.54 -12.88
C LEU A 36 10.33 -13.78 -13.77
N PRO A 37 10.55 -13.66 -15.09
CA PRO A 37 10.61 -14.82 -16.00
C PRO A 37 11.62 -15.87 -15.54
N GLY A 38 11.21 -17.14 -15.55
CA GLY A 38 11.98 -18.25 -14.98
C GLY A 38 12.07 -18.25 -13.46
N ARG A 39 11.29 -17.39 -12.78
CA ARG A 39 11.26 -17.23 -11.31
C ARG A 39 12.65 -16.99 -10.72
N ARG A 40 13.49 -16.31 -11.49
CA ARG A 40 14.86 -15.97 -11.10
C ARG A 40 14.94 -15.01 -9.92
N ASP A 41 13.87 -14.24 -9.70
CA ASP A 41 13.74 -13.29 -8.61
C ASP A 41 12.24 -13.04 -8.33
N LEU A 42 11.96 -12.55 -7.13
CA LEU A 42 10.67 -12.03 -6.71
C LEU A 42 10.88 -10.55 -6.34
N LEU A 43 10.32 -9.65 -7.13
CA LEU A 43 10.36 -8.21 -6.86
C LEU A 43 9.15 -7.81 -6.03
N VAL A 44 9.36 -6.93 -5.03
CA VAL A 44 8.29 -6.40 -4.18
C VAL A 44 8.35 -4.89 -4.19
N ALA A 45 7.31 -4.25 -4.74
CA ALA A 45 7.27 -2.81 -4.94
C ALA A 45 6.00 -2.16 -4.38
N HIS A 46 6.14 -0.90 -3.95
CA HIS A 46 5.11 -0.10 -3.32
C HIS A 46 5.22 1.38 -3.74
N ASP A 47 4.11 2.01 -4.13
CA ASP A 47 3.96 3.43 -4.44
C ASP A 47 2.93 4.04 -3.48
N THR A 48 3.37 4.95 -2.60
CA THR A 48 2.51 5.61 -1.63
C THR A 48 1.72 6.74 -2.28
N TRP A 49 0.40 6.73 -2.11
CA TRP A 49 -0.45 7.85 -2.47
C TRP A 49 -0.85 8.67 -1.26
N THR A 50 -0.46 9.94 -1.24
CA THR A 50 -0.78 10.82 -0.11
C THR A 50 -0.76 12.28 -0.54
N SER A 51 -1.07 13.17 0.40
CA SER A 51 -0.97 14.63 0.18
C SER A 51 0.46 15.02 -0.14
N TYR A 52 0.64 15.90 -1.12
CA TYR A 52 1.97 16.43 -1.48
C TYR A 52 2.66 17.17 -0.33
N GLN A 53 1.91 17.64 0.67
CA GLN A 53 2.50 18.26 1.86
C GLN A 53 3.26 17.29 2.77
N SER A 54 3.11 15.97 2.60
CA SER A 54 3.85 14.98 3.39
C SER A 54 5.21 14.60 2.78
N MET A 55 5.60 15.17 1.64
CA MET A 55 6.79 14.76 0.88
C MET A 55 8.16 15.08 1.52
N LEU A 56 8.22 15.48 2.80
CA LEU A 56 9.45 15.38 3.58
C LEU A 56 9.67 13.91 3.96
N ARG A 57 10.61 13.25 3.29
CA ARG A 57 10.82 11.80 3.40
C ARG A 57 12.12 11.46 4.11
N ILE A 58 12.11 10.37 4.88
CA ILE A 58 13.29 9.78 5.51
C ILE A 58 13.19 8.26 5.36
N ILE A 59 14.16 7.63 4.73
CA ILE A 59 14.33 6.17 4.82
C ILE A 59 15.11 5.88 6.11
N LYS A 60 14.59 4.99 6.95
CA LYS A 60 15.12 4.71 8.27
C LYS A 60 15.63 3.30 8.35
N LYS A 61 16.78 3.12 9.01
CA LYS A 61 17.29 1.82 9.47
C LYS A 61 17.31 1.83 10.99
N TYR A 62 16.52 0.96 11.61
CA TYR A 62 16.56 0.72 13.04
C TYR A 62 17.29 -0.58 13.34
N THR A 63 18.12 -0.58 14.37
CA THR A 63 18.75 -1.78 14.95
C THR A 63 18.45 -1.76 16.44
N LEU A 64 17.52 -2.61 16.86
CA LEU A 64 16.89 -2.55 18.17
C LEU A 64 17.24 -3.82 18.97
N PRO A 65 17.77 -3.68 20.21
CA PRO A 65 18.13 -4.83 21.05
C PRO A 65 16.93 -5.39 21.83
N PHE A 66 15.73 -5.34 21.25
CA PHE A 66 14.51 -5.79 21.92
C PHE A 66 14.43 -7.32 22.00
N ARG A 67 13.90 -7.81 23.12
CA ARG A 67 13.73 -9.24 23.44
C ARG A 67 12.27 -9.63 23.32
N THR A 68 12.02 -10.92 23.07
CA THR A 68 10.65 -11.44 22.92
C THR A 68 9.82 -11.40 24.21
N SER A 69 10.48 -11.35 25.38
CA SER A 69 9.82 -11.20 26.68
C SER A 69 10.72 -10.47 27.68
N ALA A 70 10.11 -9.92 28.73
CA ALA A 70 10.84 -9.32 29.84
C ALA A 70 11.70 -10.39 30.54
N GLY A 71 13.03 -10.19 30.54
CA GLY A 71 13.99 -11.15 31.09
C GLY A 71 14.38 -12.32 30.16
N GLY A 72 13.76 -12.44 28.98
CA GLY A 72 14.15 -13.45 27.98
C GLY A 72 15.52 -13.17 27.36
N ASN A 73 16.19 -14.21 26.84
CA ASN A 73 17.48 -14.07 26.16
C ASN A 73 17.37 -14.01 24.63
N SER A 74 16.21 -14.34 24.07
CA SER A 74 15.99 -14.34 22.62
C SER A 74 15.62 -12.94 22.13
N GLN A 75 16.36 -12.45 21.14
CA GLN A 75 16.05 -11.21 20.44
C GLN A 75 14.81 -11.39 19.55
N ILE A 76 14.05 -10.31 19.31
CA ILE A 76 12.96 -10.35 18.34
C ILE A 76 13.50 -10.66 16.92
N PRO A 77 12.79 -11.45 16.09
CA PRO A 77 13.26 -11.80 14.74
C PRO A 77 13.50 -10.59 13.83
N GLY A 78 12.68 -9.54 13.96
CA GLY A 78 12.77 -8.27 13.20
C GLY A 78 13.55 -7.18 13.94
N SER A 79 14.69 -7.52 14.55
CA SER A 79 15.50 -6.57 15.31
C SER A 79 16.17 -5.49 14.45
N ILE A 80 16.41 -5.77 13.16
CA ILE A 80 16.81 -4.77 12.18
C ILE A 80 15.64 -4.54 11.22
N GLN A 81 15.33 -3.27 10.98
CA GLN A 81 14.21 -2.85 10.15
C GLN A 81 14.64 -1.70 9.26
N VAL A 82 14.39 -1.81 7.95
CA VAL A 82 14.55 -0.71 6.99
C VAL A 82 13.21 -0.38 6.37
N PHE A 83 12.83 0.88 6.39
CA PHE A 83 11.52 1.31 5.91
C PHE A 83 11.51 2.77 5.45
N SER A 84 10.63 3.08 4.49
CA SER A 84 10.34 4.45 4.06
C SER A 84 9.46 5.16 5.07
N SER A 85 9.72 6.43 5.40
CA SER A 85 9.05 7.12 6.50
C SER A 85 9.12 8.65 6.35
N TYR A 86 8.78 9.36 7.43
CA TYR A 86 8.62 10.81 7.53
C TYR A 86 9.31 11.35 8.80
N PRO A 87 9.70 12.63 8.86
CA PRO A 87 10.21 13.24 10.10
C PRO A 87 9.26 13.08 11.28
N GLY A 88 9.78 12.61 12.42
CA GLY A 88 9.00 12.43 13.66
C GLY A 88 8.04 11.23 13.68
N THR A 89 7.76 10.56 12.56
CA THR A 89 7.00 9.30 12.52
C THR A 89 7.91 8.14 12.91
N ILE A 90 7.54 7.29 13.88
CA ILE A 90 8.44 6.22 14.38
C ILE A 90 8.22 4.86 13.70
N PHE A 91 7.34 4.83 12.69
CA PHE A 91 7.06 3.72 11.79
C PHE A 91 7.01 4.25 10.35
N SER A 92 6.70 3.41 9.36
CA SER A 92 6.68 3.80 7.95
C SER A 92 5.55 4.79 7.66
N GLY A 93 4.30 4.37 7.81
CA GLY A 93 3.12 5.16 7.44
C GLY A 93 2.84 5.18 5.93
N ASP A 94 3.66 4.50 5.14
CA ASP A 94 3.45 4.29 3.72
C ASP A 94 2.45 3.17 3.43
N ASP A 95 2.63 1.90 3.83
CA ASP A 95 3.75 1.26 4.55
C ASP A 95 4.66 0.34 3.68
N PHE A 96 5.99 0.34 3.92
CA PHE A 96 6.95 -0.60 3.30
C PHE A 96 8.14 -0.89 4.22
N TYR A 97 8.35 -2.15 4.60
CA TYR A 97 9.39 -2.60 5.52
C TYR A 97 10.19 -3.79 4.97
N ILE A 98 11.50 -3.78 5.20
CA ILE A 98 12.41 -4.91 5.05
C ILE A 98 12.94 -5.27 6.44
N LEU A 99 12.74 -6.52 6.86
CA LEU A 99 13.00 -6.97 8.22
C LEU A 99 14.13 -8.02 8.26
N SER A 100 14.94 -8.02 9.32
CA SER A 100 16.01 -9.01 9.52
C SER A 100 15.51 -10.45 9.62
N SER A 101 14.22 -10.66 9.84
CA SER A 101 13.60 -11.96 9.82
C SER A 101 13.50 -12.57 8.41
N GLY A 102 13.92 -11.84 7.37
CA GLY A 102 13.75 -12.23 5.96
C GLY A 102 12.38 -11.87 5.38
N LEU A 103 11.59 -11.10 6.13
CA LEU A 103 10.26 -10.66 5.72
C LEU A 103 10.29 -9.28 5.07
N VAL A 104 9.46 -9.10 4.04
CA VAL A 104 9.07 -7.78 3.53
C VAL A 104 7.59 -7.60 3.77
N ALA A 105 7.22 -6.51 4.44
CA ALA A 105 5.83 -6.19 4.78
C ALA A 105 5.44 -4.85 4.14
N LEU A 106 4.28 -4.82 3.49
CA LEU A 106 3.73 -3.64 2.83
C LEU A 106 2.20 -3.74 2.82
N GLU A 107 1.51 -2.62 2.64
CA GLU A 107 0.05 -2.62 2.52
C GLU A 107 -0.47 -1.65 1.48
N THR A 108 -1.76 -1.76 1.16
CA THR A 108 -2.53 -0.64 0.62
C THR A 108 -3.83 -0.51 1.41
N THR A 109 -4.20 0.73 1.75
CA THR A 109 -5.38 1.00 2.57
C THR A 109 -6.67 0.64 1.82
N ILE A 110 -7.51 -0.21 2.39
CA ILE A 110 -8.82 -0.60 1.83
C ILE A 110 -9.97 0.20 2.45
N GLY A 111 -9.76 0.73 3.66
CA GLY A 111 -10.73 1.52 4.40
C GLY A 111 -12.01 0.74 4.76
N ASN A 112 -13.02 1.46 5.23
CA ASN A 112 -14.37 0.94 5.41
C ASN A 112 -15.39 1.99 4.96
N ASN A 113 -16.40 1.55 4.19
CA ASN A 113 -17.49 2.37 3.68
C ASN A 113 -18.85 1.99 4.31
N ASN A 114 -18.87 1.01 5.22
CA ASN A 114 -20.06 0.60 5.93
C ASN A 114 -20.13 1.29 7.31
N PRO A 115 -21.00 2.30 7.49
CA PRO A 115 -21.07 3.05 8.73
C PRO A 115 -21.51 2.22 9.94
N ALA A 116 -22.26 1.13 9.72
CA ALA A 116 -22.71 0.24 10.79
C ALA A 116 -21.55 -0.50 11.50
N ARG A 117 -20.35 -0.49 10.91
CA ARG A 117 -19.13 -1.05 11.51
C ARG A 117 -18.39 -0.08 12.43
N TRP A 118 -18.74 1.21 12.43
CA TRP A 118 -18.12 2.18 13.34
C TRP A 118 -18.57 2.06 14.80
N LYS A 119 -19.40 1.07 15.13
CA LYS A 119 -19.70 0.67 16.51
C LYS A 119 -18.61 -0.20 17.16
N TYR A 120 -17.72 -0.80 16.36
CA TYR A 120 -16.66 -1.70 16.85
C TYR A 120 -15.39 -1.00 17.40
N PRO A 121 -15.06 0.25 17.04
CA PRO A 121 -14.03 1.00 17.76
C PRO A 121 -14.46 1.35 19.21
N ASP A 122 -14.13 0.51 20.20
CA ASP A 122 -14.34 0.82 21.64
C ASP A 122 -13.23 1.76 22.16
N PRO A 123 -13.57 2.96 22.69
CA PRO A 123 -12.60 3.90 23.29
C PRO A 123 -11.85 3.35 24.52
N ARG A 124 -12.31 2.25 25.12
CA ARG A 124 -11.67 1.58 26.27
C ARG A 124 -10.61 0.56 25.87
N GLY A 125 -10.33 0.41 24.57
CA GLY A 125 -9.29 -0.49 24.06
C GLY A 125 -9.54 -1.98 24.28
N ARG A 126 -10.75 -2.37 24.74
CA ARG A 126 -11.06 -3.77 25.11
C ARG A 126 -11.25 -4.71 23.92
N GLU A 127 -11.46 -4.17 22.71
CA GLU A 127 -11.36 -4.94 21.46
C GLU A 127 -10.16 -4.51 20.60
N GLY A 128 -9.56 -3.35 20.85
CA GLY A 128 -8.42 -2.82 20.09
C GLY A 128 -7.01 -3.19 20.62
N GLY A 129 -6.90 -3.67 21.87
CA GLY A 129 -5.65 -4.14 22.47
C GLY A 129 -5.51 -5.68 22.52
N THR A 130 -6.60 -6.40 22.27
CA THR A 130 -6.68 -7.87 22.41
C THR A 130 -7.55 -8.56 21.36
N GLY A 131 -8.24 -7.84 20.47
CA GLY A 131 -9.08 -8.44 19.42
C GLY A 131 -8.33 -9.41 18.50
N TRP A 132 -7.02 -9.23 18.31
CA TRP A 132 -6.15 -10.15 17.55
C TRP A 132 -5.71 -11.39 18.35
N ARG A 133 -5.71 -11.30 19.69
CA ARG A 133 -5.40 -12.42 20.59
C ARG A 133 -6.62 -13.33 20.75
N ASP A 134 -7.82 -12.75 20.73
CA ASP A 134 -9.07 -13.45 21.06
C ASP A 134 -10.01 -13.71 19.86
N ALA A 135 -9.84 -13.02 18.72
CA ALA A 135 -10.51 -13.45 17.50
C ALA A 135 -9.81 -14.71 16.99
N PRO A 136 -10.49 -15.86 16.86
CA PRO A 136 -9.95 -16.96 16.10
C PRO A 136 -9.90 -16.48 14.64
N PRO A 137 -8.72 -16.23 14.03
CA PRO A 137 -8.68 -16.12 12.59
C PRO A 137 -9.25 -17.44 12.05
N ARG A 138 -10.22 -17.39 11.16
CA ARG A 138 -10.58 -18.56 10.35
C ARG A 138 -9.41 -18.82 9.39
N GLN A 139 -8.32 -19.38 9.92
CA GLN A 139 -7.17 -19.85 9.17
C GLN A 139 -7.57 -21.16 8.52
N GLN A 140 -8.21 -21.11 7.36
CA GLN A 140 -8.25 -22.29 6.52
C GLN A 140 -6.83 -22.52 5.98
N GLY A 141 -6.13 -23.51 6.51
CA GLY A 141 -4.99 -24.13 5.82
C GLY A 141 -3.57 -23.79 6.27
N CYS A 142 -3.30 -23.48 7.55
CA CYS A 142 -1.92 -23.43 8.05
C CYS A 142 -1.44 -24.82 8.53
N PRO A 143 -0.48 -25.49 7.87
CA PRO A 143 0.06 -26.76 8.35
C PRO A 143 0.85 -26.57 9.65
N GLN A 144 0.68 -27.49 10.59
CA GLN A 144 1.48 -27.60 11.81
C GLN A 144 2.96 -27.78 11.42
N GLY A 145 3.77 -26.75 11.61
CA GLY A 145 5.22 -26.79 11.36
C GLY A 145 5.87 -25.44 11.07
N GLY A 146 5.12 -24.45 10.56
CA GLY A 146 5.60 -23.07 10.30
C GLY A 146 4.66 -21.95 10.76
N ALA A 147 3.59 -22.30 11.48
CA ALA A 147 2.43 -21.43 11.71
C ALA A 147 2.59 -20.38 12.83
N GLY A 148 3.62 -20.48 13.67
CA GLY A 148 3.86 -19.49 14.74
C GLY A 148 4.37 -18.14 14.23
N CYS A 149 5.15 -18.11 13.14
CA CYS A 149 5.91 -16.93 12.72
C CYS A 149 5.11 -15.85 11.98
N ARG A 150 3.88 -16.12 11.54
CA ARG A 150 3.13 -15.17 10.70
C ARG A 150 2.13 -14.31 11.47
N ARG A 151 1.81 -14.64 12.72
CA ARG A 151 0.99 -13.81 13.61
C ARG A 151 1.74 -12.55 14.07
N ASP A 152 3.01 -12.69 14.41
CA ASP A 152 3.80 -11.61 15.03
C ASP A 152 4.17 -10.48 14.07
N ALA A 153 4.30 -10.77 12.77
CA ALA A 153 4.54 -9.75 11.75
C ALA A 153 3.40 -8.71 11.71
N PHE A 154 2.14 -9.15 11.84
CA PHE A 154 0.97 -8.26 11.83
C PHE A 154 0.71 -7.57 13.17
N VAL A 155 1.18 -8.15 14.28
CA VAL A 155 1.03 -7.57 15.64
C VAL A 155 1.80 -6.25 15.79
N LEU A 156 2.88 -6.05 15.02
CA LEU A 156 3.69 -4.82 15.06
C LEU A 156 3.14 -3.67 14.21
N LEU A 157 2.18 -3.92 13.30
CA LEU A 157 1.88 -3.03 12.18
C LEU A 157 0.62 -2.15 12.34
N GLY A 158 0.12 -1.96 13.57
CA GLY A 158 -0.85 -0.88 13.84
C GLY A 158 -2.30 -1.27 13.57
N ALA A 159 -2.96 -1.63 14.65
CA ALA A 159 -4.22 -2.37 14.72
C ALA A 159 -5.51 -1.54 14.50
N ARG A 160 -5.45 -0.42 13.77
CA ARG A 160 -6.61 0.48 13.60
C ARG A 160 -6.78 1.08 12.21
N TYR A 161 -5.81 0.87 11.32
CA TYR A 161 -5.88 1.32 9.95
C TYR A 161 -6.29 0.16 9.03
N ASN A 162 -7.40 0.34 8.29
CA ASN A 162 -8.04 -0.74 7.53
C ASN A 162 -7.31 -0.99 6.22
N ASN A 163 -6.45 -2.02 6.19
CA ASN A 163 -5.49 -2.24 5.12
C ASN A 163 -5.56 -3.66 4.56
N GLN A 164 -5.12 -3.84 3.31
CA GLN A 164 -4.67 -5.13 2.78
C GLN A 164 -3.15 -5.20 2.95
N TRP A 165 -2.69 -5.97 3.94
CA TRP A 165 -1.29 -6.27 4.15
C TRP A 165 -0.82 -7.45 3.30
N MET A 166 0.36 -7.32 2.73
CA MET A 166 1.12 -8.37 2.05
C MET A 166 2.41 -8.60 2.83
N VAL A 167 2.66 -9.84 3.22
CA VAL A 167 3.90 -10.26 3.86
C VAL A 167 4.58 -11.29 2.97
N VAL A 168 5.72 -10.89 2.42
CA VAL A 168 6.58 -11.75 1.62
C VAL A 168 7.66 -12.34 2.50
N ASP A 169 7.78 -13.66 2.52
CA ASP A 169 8.86 -14.37 3.21
C ASP A 169 9.90 -14.83 2.20
N TYR A 170 11.03 -14.11 2.13
CA TYR A 170 12.12 -14.47 1.23
C TYR A 170 12.88 -15.73 1.67
N ASN A 171 12.71 -16.20 2.92
CA ASN A 171 13.29 -17.48 3.34
C ASN A 171 12.56 -18.67 2.68
N ALA A 172 11.27 -18.50 2.36
CA ALA A 172 10.47 -19.52 1.68
C ALA A 172 10.65 -19.48 0.15
N PHE A 173 11.10 -18.36 -0.41
CA PHE A 173 11.33 -18.21 -1.85
C PHE A 173 12.67 -18.83 -2.28
N VAL A 174 12.62 -19.70 -3.30
CA VAL A 174 13.79 -20.33 -3.91
C VAL A 174 13.85 -19.94 -5.40
N PRO A 175 14.86 -19.17 -5.84
CA PRO A 175 15.02 -18.80 -7.24
C PRO A 175 15.02 -20.02 -8.17
N GLY A 176 14.29 -19.91 -9.28
CA GLY A 176 14.19 -20.96 -10.30
C GLY A 176 13.23 -22.11 -9.99
N ARG A 177 12.61 -22.14 -8.79
CA ARG A 177 11.72 -23.25 -8.40
C ARG A 177 10.37 -23.21 -9.12
N GLU A 178 10.01 -24.30 -9.81
CA GLU A 178 8.75 -24.43 -10.56
C GLU A 178 7.52 -24.80 -9.72
N SER A 179 7.68 -25.40 -8.54
CA SER A 179 6.55 -25.65 -7.63
C SER A 179 6.43 -24.52 -6.60
N PRO A 180 5.21 -24.01 -6.31
CA PRO A 180 5.00 -23.05 -5.23
C PRO A 180 5.38 -23.69 -3.88
N PRO A 181 6.42 -23.21 -3.18
CA PRO A 181 6.62 -23.59 -1.78
C PRO A 181 5.54 -22.90 -0.93
N PRO A 182 4.99 -23.55 0.11
CA PRO A 182 4.05 -22.87 0.99
C PRO A 182 4.74 -21.70 1.69
N GLY A 183 4.03 -20.58 1.86
CA GLY A 183 4.44 -19.50 2.74
C GLY A 183 5.23 -18.35 2.15
N VAL A 184 5.48 -18.25 0.83
CA VAL A 184 6.18 -17.04 0.33
C VAL A 184 5.31 -15.80 0.36
N LEU A 185 3.98 -15.91 0.23
CA LEU A 185 3.07 -14.77 0.32
C LEU A 185 1.91 -15.05 1.27
N THR A 186 1.78 -14.22 2.30
CA THR A 186 0.59 -14.16 3.16
C THR A 186 -0.10 -12.82 2.98
N VAL A 187 -1.40 -12.86 2.74
CA VAL A 187 -2.24 -11.65 2.60
C VAL A 187 -3.22 -11.59 3.76
N LEU A 188 -3.33 -10.43 4.38
CA LEU A 188 -4.27 -10.13 5.46
C LEU A 188 -5.06 -8.88 5.13
N GLU A 189 -6.36 -8.93 5.35
CA GLU A 189 -7.24 -7.77 5.23
C GLU A 189 -7.98 -7.50 6.53
N GLN A 190 -8.09 -6.23 6.88
CA GLN A 190 -8.69 -5.79 8.12
C GLN A 190 -9.72 -4.69 7.88
N ILE A 191 -10.89 -4.85 8.49
CA ILE A 191 -11.90 -3.82 8.69
C ILE A 191 -12.40 -3.88 10.15
N PRO A 192 -13.17 -2.90 10.66
CA PRO A 192 -13.63 -2.94 12.04
C PRO A 192 -14.47 -4.19 12.32
N GLY A 193 -14.02 -4.98 13.30
CA GLY A 193 -14.66 -6.23 13.74
C GLY A 193 -14.47 -7.44 12.81
N LEU A 194 -13.62 -7.37 11.78
CA LEU A 194 -13.36 -8.50 10.89
C LEU A 194 -11.92 -8.48 10.33
N VAL A 195 -11.23 -9.60 10.45
CA VAL A 195 -9.90 -9.83 9.86
C VAL A 195 -9.90 -11.17 9.13
N VAL A 196 -9.45 -11.16 7.88
CA VAL A 196 -9.28 -12.36 7.06
C VAL A 196 -7.82 -12.44 6.64
N ALA A 197 -7.20 -13.62 6.77
CA ALA A 197 -5.82 -13.85 6.35
C ALA A 197 -5.69 -15.21 5.67
N ALA A 198 -4.92 -15.25 4.58
CA ALA A 198 -4.67 -16.48 3.83
C ALA A 198 -3.28 -16.49 3.19
N ASP A 199 -2.73 -17.68 3.00
CA ASP A 199 -1.57 -17.90 2.15
C ASP A 199 -1.99 -17.78 0.67
N GLN A 200 -1.35 -16.86 -0.06
CA GLN A 200 -1.65 -16.59 -1.48
C GLN A 200 -0.48 -17.00 -2.38
N THR A 201 0.40 -17.88 -1.89
CA THR A 201 1.58 -18.31 -2.65
C THR A 201 1.20 -19.05 -3.92
N GLU A 202 0.20 -19.92 -3.87
CA GLU A 202 -0.25 -20.65 -5.05
C GLU A 202 -0.74 -19.70 -6.14
N LEU A 203 -1.58 -18.71 -5.78
CA LEU A 203 -2.08 -17.72 -6.71
C LEU A 203 -0.97 -16.87 -7.32
N LEU A 204 -0.02 -16.40 -6.49
CA LEU A 204 1.15 -15.66 -6.92
C LEU A 204 1.95 -16.43 -7.98
N TYR A 205 2.14 -17.74 -7.78
CA TYR A 205 2.88 -18.60 -8.69
C TYR A 205 2.11 -18.92 -9.97
N GLN A 206 0.79 -19.10 -9.88
CA GLN A 206 -0.08 -19.36 -11.03
C GLN A 206 -0.17 -18.14 -11.96
N GLN A 207 -0.33 -16.94 -11.42
CA GLN A 207 -0.48 -15.70 -12.21
C GLN A 207 0.86 -15.02 -12.52
N GLY A 208 1.88 -15.31 -11.72
CA GLY A 208 3.21 -14.68 -11.80
C GLY A 208 3.28 -13.28 -11.17
N TYR A 209 2.22 -12.82 -10.50
CA TYR A 209 2.19 -11.56 -9.76
C TYR A 209 1.06 -11.51 -8.71
N TRP A 210 1.15 -10.56 -7.78
CA TRP A 210 0.06 -10.09 -6.92
C TRP A 210 0.01 -8.57 -6.97
N ALA A 211 -1.15 -7.98 -7.17
CA ALA A 211 -1.34 -6.53 -7.21
C ALA A 211 -2.32 -6.05 -6.13
N SER A 212 -2.07 -4.86 -5.58
CA SER A 212 -2.90 -4.23 -4.55
C SER A 212 -3.15 -2.77 -4.88
N TYR A 213 -4.39 -2.30 -4.69
CA TYR A 213 -4.87 -1.02 -5.22
C TYR A 213 -6.11 -0.50 -4.47
N ASN A 214 -6.08 -0.56 -3.13
CA ASN A 214 -7.09 0.01 -2.23
C ASN A 214 -8.50 -0.61 -2.30
N LEU A 215 -8.66 -1.78 -2.92
CA LEU A 215 -9.89 -2.58 -2.86
C LEU A 215 -9.58 -3.94 -2.25
N PRO A 216 -10.43 -4.44 -1.34
CA PRO A 216 -10.21 -5.74 -0.71
C PRO A 216 -10.42 -6.87 -1.73
N TYR A 217 -9.52 -7.84 -1.69
CA TYR A 217 -9.52 -9.09 -2.43
C TYR A 217 -10.49 -10.11 -1.84
N PHE A 218 -10.52 -10.26 -0.51
CA PHE A 218 -11.39 -11.26 0.09
C PHE A 218 -12.85 -10.81 -0.01
N GLU A 219 -13.68 -11.61 -0.68
CA GLU A 219 -15.09 -11.31 -0.91
C GLU A 219 -15.84 -10.97 0.39
N GLU A 220 -15.51 -11.68 1.48
CA GLU A 220 -16.09 -11.41 2.79
C GLU A 220 -15.82 -9.98 3.26
N ILE A 221 -14.57 -9.50 3.13
CA ILE A 221 -14.17 -8.13 3.48
C ILE A 221 -14.79 -7.13 2.52
N PHE A 222 -14.79 -7.41 1.22
CA PHE A 222 -15.39 -6.57 0.18
C PHE A 222 -16.88 -6.30 0.45
N ASN A 223 -17.65 -7.35 0.71
CA ASN A 223 -19.07 -7.26 1.02
C ASN A 223 -19.30 -6.55 2.35
N ALA A 224 -18.55 -6.93 3.38
CA ALA A 224 -18.69 -6.41 4.73
C ALA A 224 -18.38 -4.91 4.87
N SER A 225 -17.44 -4.41 4.07
CA SER A 225 -16.97 -3.02 4.07
C SER A 225 -17.85 -2.05 3.28
N GLY A 226 -18.94 -2.54 2.66
CA GLY A 226 -19.90 -1.69 1.94
C GLY A 226 -19.52 -1.37 0.49
N ASN A 227 -18.52 -2.05 -0.09
CA ASN A 227 -18.11 -1.80 -1.47
C ASN A 227 -19.18 -2.18 -2.49
N MET A 228 -20.04 -3.16 -2.19
CA MET A 228 -21.17 -3.53 -3.07
C MET A 228 -22.13 -2.35 -3.36
N GLU A 229 -22.37 -1.48 -2.38
CA GLU A 229 -23.21 -0.28 -2.59
C GLU A 229 -22.51 0.77 -3.44
N LEU A 230 -21.17 0.86 -3.34
CA LEU A 230 -20.38 1.75 -4.21
C LEU A 230 -20.33 1.23 -5.64
N VAL A 231 -20.25 -0.09 -5.85
CA VAL A 231 -20.35 -0.71 -7.18
C VAL A 231 -21.72 -0.42 -7.81
N LYS A 232 -22.81 -0.58 -7.07
CA LYS A 232 -24.15 -0.24 -7.57
C LYS A 232 -24.27 1.23 -7.97
N LYS A 233 -23.62 2.13 -7.21
CA LYS A 233 -23.73 3.58 -7.40
C LYS A 233 -22.79 4.15 -8.47
N TYR A 234 -21.56 3.66 -8.54
CA TYR A 234 -20.48 4.25 -9.35
C TYR A 234 -19.83 3.26 -10.32
N GLY A 235 -20.22 1.99 -10.29
CA GLY A 235 -19.79 0.97 -11.25
C GLY A 235 -18.37 0.44 -11.00
N ASP A 236 -17.71 0.10 -12.10
CA ASP A 236 -16.47 -0.68 -12.12
C ASP A 236 -15.28 -0.02 -11.42
N TRP A 237 -15.34 1.29 -11.16
CA TRP A 237 -14.30 1.97 -10.38
C TRP A 237 -14.13 1.36 -8.97
N PHE A 238 -15.22 0.83 -8.38
CA PHE A 238 -15.20 0.18 -7.06
C PHE A 238 -15.20 -1.35 -7.14
N THR A 239 -15.09 -1.94 -8.33
CA THR A 239 -15.01 -3.39 -8.49
C THR A 239 -13.55 -3.85 -8.41
N TYR A 240 -13.28 -4.93 -7.67
CA TYR A 240 -11.92 -5.40 -7.42
C TYR A 240 -11.13 -5.69 -8.71
N ASP A 241 -11.74 -6.30 -9.71
CA ASP A 241 -11.05 -6.78 -10.92
C ASP A 241 -11.21 -5.86 -12.15
N LYS A 242 -12.11 -4.87 -12.09
CA LYS A 242 -12.44 -3.96 -13.19
C LYS A 242 -12.11 -2.49 -12.94
N ASN A 243 -11.65 -2.12 -11.75
CA ASN A 243 -11.17 -0.76 -11.53
C ASN A 243 -9.94 -0.46 -12.43
N PRO A 244 -9.66 0.83 -12.73
CA PRO A 244 -8.56 1.21 -13.62
C PRO A 244 -7.20 0.58 -13.29
N ARG A 245 -6.80 0.57 -12.01
CA ARG A 245 -5.50 0.03 -11.58
C ARG A 245 -5.42 -1.48 -11.76
N ALA A 246 -6.47 -2.21 -11.40
CA ALA A 246 -6.55 -3.65 -11.64
C ALA A 246 -6.36 -3.98 -13.13
N GLN A 247 -7.03 -3.23 -14.01
CA GLN A 247 -6.93 -3.43 -15.44
C GLN A 247 -5.53 -3.07 -15.99
N ILE A 248 -4.93 -1.97 -15.50
CA ILE A 248 -3.57 -1.56 -15.91
C ILE A 248 -2.54 -2.61 -15.45
N PHE A 249 -2.62 -3.09 -14.21
CA PHE A 249 -1.74 -4.16 -13.73
C PHE A 249 -1.92 -5.44 -14.54
N ARG A 250 -3.17 -5.88 -14.77
CA ARG A 250 -3.45 -7.08 -15.58
C ARG A 250 -2.84 -6.97 -16.98
N ARG A 251 -2.93 -5.80 -17.61
CA ARG A 251 -2.38 -5.54 -18.96
C ARG A 251 -0.86 -5.49 -18.97
N ASN A 252 -0.23 -4.84 -17.99
CA ASN A 252 1.17 -4.40 -18.09
C ASN A 252 2.15 -5.18 -17.19
N GLN A 253 1.69 -5.99 -16.22
CA GLN A 253 2.60 -6.66 -15.27
C GLN A 253 3.66 -7.55 -15.95
N THR A 254 3.36 -8.10 -17.13
CA THR A 254 4.30 -8.94 -17.89
C THR A 254 5.46 -8.13 -18.51
N LEU A 255 5.31 -6.79 -18.61
CA LEU A 255 6.38 -5.90 -19.04
C LEU A 255 7.48 -5.77 -17.98
N VAL A 256 7.20 -6.16 -16.73
CA VAL A 256 8.19 -6.17 -15.65
C VAL A 256 9.06 -7.42 -15.75
N HIS A 257 10.31 -7.22 -16.14
CA HIS A 257 11.32 -8.27 -16.30
C HIS A 257 12.60 -8.00 -15.49
N ASP A 258 12.71 -6.85 -14.82
CA ASP A 258 13.84 -6.45 -13.98
C ASP A 258 13.42 -5.29 -13.06
N LEU A 259 14.38 -4.75 -12.30
CA LEU A 259 14.15 -3.63 -11.39
C LEU A 259 13.71 -2.36 -12.12
N ASP A 260 14.34 -2.01 -13.25
CA ASP A 260 14.05 -0.77 -13.96
C ASP A 260 12.65 -0.78 -14.59
N SER A 261 12.25 -1.92 -15.17
CA SER A 261 10.88 -2.11 -15.67
C SER A 261 9.84 -2.14 -14.54
N MET A 262 10.19 -2.62 -13.35
CA MET A 262 9.34 -2.51 -12.15
C MET A 262 9.16 -1.04 -11.74
N VAL A 263 10.25 -0.28 -11.62
CA VAL A 263 10.22 1.16 -11.32
C VAL A 263 9.32 1.90 -12.31
N ARG A 264 9.49 1.63 -13.61
CA ARG A 264 8.71 2.26 -14.67
C ARG A 264 7.22 1.97 -14.57
N LEU A 265 6.83 0.71 -14.31
CA LEU A 265 5.40 0.37 -14.16
C LEU A 265 4.82 1.01 -12.90
N MET A 266 5.52 0.96 -11.77
CA MET A 266 5.05 1.51 -10.51
C MET A 266 4.94 3.05 -10.55
N ARG A 267 5.73 3.74 -11.39
CA ARG A 267 5.60 5.18 -11.64
C ARG A 267 4.67 5.53 -12.80
N SER A 268 4.02 4.56 -13.45
CA SER A 268 3.27 4.84 -14.68
C SER A 268 2.03 5.69 -14.44
N ASN A 269 1.93 6.77 -15.23
CA ASN A 269 0.72 7.57 -15.37
C ASN A 269 0.66 8.25 -16.73
N ASN A 270 -0.02 7.61 -17.68
CA ASN A 270 -0.22 8.14 -19.02
C ASN A 270 -1.70 8.49 -19.25
N TYR A 271 -2.35 9.12 -18.26
CA TYR A 271 -3.80 9.29 -18.20
C TYR A 271 -4.42 10.02 -19.41
N LEU A 272 -3.63 10.86 -20.08
CA LEU A 272 -4.07 11.59 -21.27
C LEU A 272 -4.30 10.67 -22.49
N ARG A 273 -3.59 9.54 -22.55
CA ARG A 273 -3.59 8.63 -23.71
C ARG A 273 -4.13 7.23 -23.39
N ASP A 274 -4.01 6.78 -22.15
CA ASP A 274 -4.43 5.44 -21.77
C ASP A 274 -5.97 5.34 -21.71
N PRO A 275 -6.61 4.47 -22.50
CA PRO A 275 -8.05 4.29 -22.45
C PRO A 275 -8.55 3.79 -21.08
N LEU A 276 -7.71 3.07 -20.30
CA LEU A 276 -8.05 2.60 -18.96
C LEU A 276 -8.08 3.74 -17.93
N SER A 277 -7.50 4.90 -18.25
CA SER A 277 -7.54 6.09 -17.39
C SER A 277 -8.80 6.93 -17.57
N ARG A 278 -9.70 6.54 -18.47
CA ARG A 278 -10.96 7.25 -18.70
C ARG A 278 -11.96 6.98 -17.57
N CYS A 279 -12.64 8.03 -17.15
CA CYS A 279 -13.69 8.01 -16.13
C CYS A 279 -15.07 8.20 -16.76
N THR A 280 -16.02 7.33 -16.41
CA THR A 280 -17.43 7.51 -16.77
C THR A 280 -18.04 8.62 -15.91
N GLY A 281 -18.66 9.62 -16.55
CA GLY A 281 -19.26 10.77 -15.87
C GLY A 281 -18.27 11.87 -15.48
N CYS A 282 -17.04 11.81 -15.98
CA CYS A 282 -16.08 12.92 -15.91
C CYS A 282 -16.07 13.73 -17.23
N ASP A 283 -15.82 15.04 -17.12
CA ASP A 283 -15.49 15.91 -18.27
C ASP A 283 -14.29 16.83 -17.89
N PRO A 284 -13.11 16.69 -18.53
CA PRO A 284 -12.79 15.71 -19.57
C PRO A 284 -12.82 14.26 -19.04
N PRO A 285 -12.98 13.26 -19.92
CA PRO A 285 -13.03 11.86 -19.51
C PRO A 285 -11.69 11.34 -19.00
N GLN A 286 -10.56 11.90 -19.42
CA GLN A 286 -9.23 11.53 -18.92
C GLN A 286 -9.07 11.98 -17.47
N ASN A 287 -8.71 11.04 -16.58
CA ASN A 287 -8.52 11.37 -15.17
C ASN A 287 -7.18 10.84 -14.64
N ALA A 288 -6.39 11.74 -14.04
CA ALA A 288 -5.04 11.47 -13.55
C ALA A 288 -5.00 10.64 -12.24
N GLU A 289 -6.15 10.39 -11.61
CA GLU A 289 -6.31 9.41 -10.52
C GLU A 289 -6.26 7.97 -11.04
N ASN A 290 -6.70 7.74 -12.29
CA ASN A 290 -6.85 6.41 -12.86
C ASN A 290 -5.53 5.90 -13.47
N ALA A 291 -4.49 5.78 -12.65
CA ALA A 291 -3.16 5.34 -13.02
C ALA A 291 -2.52 4.51 -11.89
N ILE A 292 -1.35 3.90 -12.10
CA ILE A 292 -0.63 3.21 -11.01
C ILE A 292 -0.06 4.23 -10.01
N SER A 293 0.44 5.36 -10.51
CA SER A 293 0.92 6.48 -9.70
C SER A 293 0.11 7.75 -9.99
N ALA A 294 -0.89 8.04 -9.16
CA ALA A 294 -1.84 9.13 -9.42
C ALA A 294 -1.19 10.52 -9.46
N ARG A 295 -1.79 11.42 -10.23
CA ARG A 295 -1.41 12.84 -10.36
C ARG A 295 -2.65 13.72 -10.29
N SER A 296 -3.37 13.65 -9.18
CA SER A 296 -4.66 14.34 -9.03
C SER A 296 -4.52 15.87 -9.19
N ASP A 297 -3.33 16.44 -9.06
CA ASP A 297 -3.04 17.87 -9.30
C ASP A 297 -3.24 18.28 -10.76
N LEU A 298 -3.09 17.33 -11.70
CA LEU A 298 -3.23 17.56 -13.14
C LEU A 298 -4.68 17.49 -13.63
N ASN A 299 -5.63 17.09 -12.79
CA ASN A 299 -7.05 17.15 -13.11
C ASN A 299 -7.52 18.61 -13.14
N PRO A 300 -8.40 19.02 -14.07
CA PRO A 300 -8.97 20.37 -14.08
C PRO A 300 -9.78 20.70 -12.81
N ALA A 301 -9.59 21.88 -12.22
CA ALA A 301 -10.30 22.29 -11.01
C ALA A 301 -11.83 22.28 -11.15
N ASN A 302 -12.33 22.72 -12.32
CA ASN A 302 -13.75 22.95 -12.58
C ASN A 302 -14.44 21.80 -13.34
N GLY A 303 -13.79 20.65 -13.51
CA GLY A 303 -14.40 19.49 -14.18
C GLY A 303 -15.56 18.91 -13.37
N PRO A 304 -16.66 18.43 -13.99
CA PRO A 304 -17.60 17.55 -13.30
C PRO A 304 -16.94 16.21 -12.98
N TYR A 305 -17.05 15.77 -11.72
CA TYR A 305 -16.53 14.50 -11.24
C TYR A 305 -17.60 13.79 -10.40
N PRO A 306 -17.82 12.48 -10.59
CA PRO A 306 -18.90 11.75 -9.93
C PRO A 306 -18.68 11.57 -8.42
N PHE A 307 -17.42 11.61 -7.96
CA PHE A 307 -17.04 11.57 -6.55
C PHE A 307 -15.68 12.23 -6.33
N THR A 308 -15.34 12.47 -5.06
CA THR A 308 -14.26 13.40 -4.65
C THR A 308 -12.84 12.96 -5.00
N ALA A 309 -12.54 11.66 -5.05
CA ALA A 309 -11.21 11.17 -5.40
C ALA A 309 -10.74 11.59 -6.79
N LEU A 310 -11.69 11.71 -7.73
CA LEU A 310 -11.41 12.04 -9.13
C LEU A 310 -11.17 13.54 -9.37
N ARG A 311 -11.35 14.38 -8.35
CA ARG A 311 -11.20 15.85 -8.45
C ARG A 311 -9.73 16.27 -8.50
N GLN A 312 -9.50 17.54 -8.82
CA GLN A 312 -8.20 18.16 -8.58
C GLN A 312 -7.85 18.14 -7.10
N ARG A 313 -6.69 17.57 -6.75
CA ARG A 313 -6.20 17.49 -5.36
C ARG A 313 -4.68 17.59 -5.35
N CYS A 314 -4.13 18.16 -4.28
CA CYS A 314 -2.69 18.11 -4.00
C CYS A 314 -2.31 16.76 -3.41
N HIS A 315 -2.57 15.71 -4.18
CA HIS A 315 -2.55 14.30 -3.78
C HIS A 315 -2.19 13.44 -4.99
N GLY A 316 -1.57 12.28 -4.76
CA GLY A 316 -1.23 11.32 -5.78
C GLY A 316 -0.10 10.42 -5.32
N GLY A 317 0.51 9.67 -6.24
CA GLY A 317 1.75 8.94 -5.94
C GLY A 317 2.85 9.92 -5.55
N THR A 318 3.57 9.63 -4.46
CA THR A 318 4.59 10.52 -3.87
C THR A 318 5.95 9.87 -3.74
N ASP A 319 6.06 8.58 -4.07
CA ASP A 319 7.32 7.85 -4.09
C ASP A 319 7.22 6.59 -4.96
N MET A 320 8.26 5.78 -4.94
CA MET A 320 8.21 4.36 -5.28
C MET A 320 9.34 3.67 -4.53
N LYS A 321 9.08 2.50 -3.93
CA LYS A 321 10.09 1.64 -3.31
C LYS A 321 10.02 0.26 -3.96
N VAL A 322 11.18 -0.34 -4.24
CA VAL A 322 11.27 -1.74 -4.68
C VAL A 322 12.45 -2.43 -4.03
N THR A 323 12.23 -3.66 -3.57
CA THR A 323 13.29 -4.59 -3.17
C THR A 323 13.15 -5.90 -3.95
N SER A 324 14.13 -6.79 -3.78
CA SER A 324 14.18 -8.10 -4.42
C SER A 324 14.77 -9.14 -3.48
N TRP A 325 14.73 -10.42 -3.87
CA TRP A 325 15.31 -11.49 -3.08
C TRP A 325 16.82 -11.26 -2.83
N GLY A 326 17.53 -10.74 -3.83
CA GLY A 326 18.97 -10.45 -3.71
C GLY A 326 19.31 -9.21 -2.89
N MET A 327 18.39 -8.24 -2.77
CA MET A 327 18.63 -6.98 -2.04
C MET A 327 18.18 -7.04 -0.58
N ALA A 328 17.12 -7.80 -0.27
CA ALA A 328 16.56 -7.86 1.07
C ALA A 328 17.54 -8.31 2.18
N PRO A 329 18.44 -9.30 1.96
CA PRO A 329 19.42 -9.73 2.96
C PRO A 329 20.39 -8.62 3.41
N THR A 330 20.68 -7.66 2.52
CA THR A 330 21.52 -6.48 2.84
C THR A 330 20.68 -5.24 3.12
N PHE A 331 19.38 -5.40 3.34
CA PHE A 331 18.41 -4.32 3.54
C PHE A 331 18.39 -3.27 2.42
N GLY A 332 18.75 -3.68 1.20
CA GLY A 332 18.81 -2.82 0.03
C GLY A 332 17.43 -2.58 -0.58
N LEU A 333 17.24 -1.39 -1.13
CA LEU A 333 16.08 -1.05 -1.95
C LEU A 333 16.45 -0.01 -3.00
N VAL A 334 15.65 0.06 -4.07
CA VAL A 334 15.58 1.25 -4.92
C VAL A 334 14.43 2.11 -4.44
N ALA A 335 14.66 3.41 -4.30
CA ALA A 335 13.64 4.37 -3.94
C ALA A 335 13.61 5.54 -4.92
N VAL A 336 12.42 6.07 -5.20
CA VAL A 336 12.23 7.34 -5.93
C VAL A 336 11.36 8.22 -5.05
N SER A 337 11.71 9.51 -4.91
CA SER A 337 10.92 10.46 -4.13
C SER A 337 10.22 11.47 -5.04
N GLY A 338 8.96 11.76 -4.73
CA GLY A 338 8.12 12.72 -5.42
C GLY A 338 7.22 12.11 -6.49
N PRO A 339 6.27 12.92 -7.01
CA PRO A 339 5.29 12.48 -7.97
C PRO A 339 5.93 11.99 -9.26
N THR A 340 5.21 11.12 -9.99
CA THR A 340 5.67 10.66 -11.29
C THR A 340 5.81 11.82 -12.28
N TRP A 341 6.85 11.75 -13.10
CA TRP A 341 7.15 12.70 -14.17
C TRP A 341 7.57 11.99 -15.47
N ASP A 342 7.33 10.68 -15.55
CA ASP A 342 7.79 9.82 -16.64
C ASP A 342 7.01 10.11 -17.94
N ASP A 343 5.68 10.14 -17.86
CA ASP A 343 4.75 10.38 -18.99
C ASP A 343 3.96 11.69 -18.84
N VAL A 344 4.19 12.43 -17.75
CA VAL A 344 3.45 13.64 -17.35
C VAL A 344 4.42 14.73 -16.89
N PRO A 345 4.04 16.02 -16.94
CA PRO A 345 4.93 17.10 -16.52
C PRO A 345 5.37 16.94 -15.06
N PRO A 346 6.65 17.23 -14.73
CA PRO A 346 7.11 17.24 -13.35
C PRO A 346 6.27 18.14 -12.46
N PHE A 347 6.00 17.70 -11.24
CA PHE A 347 5.33 18.54 -10.24
C PHE A 347 6.26 19.67 -9.79
N ARG A 348 5.73 20.89 -9.74
CA ARG A 348 6.41 22.08 -9.24
C ARG A 348 5.48 22.90 -8.35
N TRP A 349 5.85 23.13 -7.09
CA TRP A 349 5.01 23.86 -6.14
C TRP A 349 4.59 25.23 -6.66
N SER A 350 5.54 26.06 -7.07
CA SER A 350 5.36 27.45 -7.49
C SER A 350 4.40 27.65 -8.66
N THR A 351 4.27 26.67 -9.56
CA THR A 351 3.40 26.75 -10.74
C THR A 351 2.18 25.82 -10.66
N SER A 352 2.02 25.10 -9.56
CA SER A 352 0.91 24.16 -9.38
C SER A 352 -0.32 24.85 -8.75
N PRO A 353 -1.50 24.20 -8.84
CA PRO A 353 -2.68 24.57 -8.04
C PRO A 353 -2.45 24.47 -6.52
N CYS A 354 -1.32 23.88 -6.10
CA CYS A 354 -0.95 23.64 -4.71
C CYS A 354 0.01 24.70 -4.14
N SER A 355 0.32 25.75 -4.91
CA SER A 355 1.33 26.77 -4.58
C SER A 355 1.09 27.50 -3.26
N THR A 356 -0.17 27.60 -2.81
CA THR A 356 -0.55 28.28 -1.57
C THR A 356 -0.43 27.40 -0.32
N LEU A 357 -0.24 26.09 -0.49
CA LEU A 357 -0.10 25.16 0.64
C LEU A 357 1.28 25.27 1.28
N LEU A 358 1.37 25.12 2.60
CA LEU A 358 2.65 25.11 3.30
C LEU A 358 3.46 23.84 2.93
N HIS A 359 4.71 24.03 2.53
CA HIS A 359 5.63 22.97 2.08
C HIS A 359 7.09 23.24 2.50
N MET A 360 7.31 23.61 3.76
CA MET A 360 8.63 23.97 4.27
C MET A 360 9.65 22.84 4.10
N GLY A 361 10.84 23.17 3.60
CA GLY A 361 11.91 22.19 3.37
C GLY A 361 11.72 21.33 2.11
N HIS A 362 10.62 21.50 1.37
CA HIS A 362 10.46 20.83 0.08
C HIS A 362 11.26 21.54 -1.02
N PRO A 363 11.82 20.78 -1.98
CA PRO A 363 12.23 21.34 -3.26
C PRO A 363 11.02 21.89 -4.01
N ASP A 364 11.19 22.98 -4.77
CA ASP A 364 10.12 23.53 -5.61
C ASP A 364 9.75 22.54 -6.74
N LEU A 365 10.76 22.05 -7.47
CA LEU A 365 10.62 21.11 -8.59
C LEU A 365 10.96 19.68 -8.16
N TRP A 366 10.11 18.72 -8.51
CA TRP A 366 10.28 17.30 -8.17
C TRP A 366 10.64 16.47 -9.40
N THR A 367 11.94 16.29 -9.63
CA THR A 367 12.51 15.49 -10.73
C THR A 367 13.61 14.55 -10.24
N PHE A 368 13.42 13.94 -9.06
CA PHE A 368 14.43 13.06 -8.49
C PHE A 368 14.48 11.71 -9.23
N PRO A 369 15.67 11.24 -9.64
CA PRO A 369 15.82 9.93 -10.24
C PRO A 369 15.72 8.82 -9.17
N PRO A 370 15.56 7.55 -9.58
CA PRO A 370 15.72 6.42 -8.68
C PRO A 370 17.11 6.38 -8.05
N VAL A 371 17.16 6.13 -6.74
CA VAL A 371 18.40 5.94 -5.99
C VAL A 371 18.43 4.54 -5.38
N LYS A 372 19.59 3.89 -5.43
CA LYS A 372 19.83 2.66 -4.67
C LYS A 372 20.24 3.04 -3.25
N VAL A 373 19.50 2.52 -2.29
CA VAL A 373 19.80 2.67 -0.87
C VAL A 373 20.61 1.46 -0.44
N HIS A 374 21.86 1.71 -0.09
CA HIS A 374 22.77 0.74 0.49
C HIS A 374 23.07 1.16 1.92
N TRP A 375 23.34 0.17 2.77
CA TRP A 375 23.77 0.40 4.14
C TRP A 375 25.15 -0.21 4.26
N ASP A 376 26.14 0.65 4.51
CA ASP A 376 27.53 0.25 4.74
C ASP A 376 27.69 -0.69 5.94
#